data_AF-A0A392QP87-F1
#
_entry.id   AF-A0A392QP87-F1
#
_cell.length_a   1.000
_cell.length_b   1.000
_cell.length_c   1.000
_cell.angle_alpha   90.00
_cell.angle_beta   90.00
_cell.angle_gamma   90.00
#
_symmetry.space_group_name_H-M   'P 1'
#
loop_
_entity.id
_entity.type
_entity.pdbx_description
1 polymer ?
#
loop_
_entity_poly.entity_id
_entity_poly.type
_entity_poly.pdbx_seq_one_letter_code
_entity_poly.pdbx_strand_id
1 'polypeptide(L)'
;MVNRLDVHKAVIEMDAKNVIDVIQKKNYPRVYWGKVAWSCEAWFQRNNGCSIRWVSRDGNKVAHELACWAGIELNLRGVGLLIYLCVTT
;
A
#
# COMPACT_ATOMS: atom_id res chain seq x y z
N MET A 1 9.13 8.03 -4.33
CA MET A 1 10.52 7.54 -4.28
C MET A 1 10.59 6.08 -4.75
N VAL A 2 10.04 5.78 -5.94
CA VAL A 2 10.05 4.43 -6.58
C VAL A 2 10.62 4.51 -8.01
N ASN A 3 10.60 5.69 -8.66
CA ASN A 3 11.09 5.92 -10.03
C ASN A 3 12.61 5.74 -10.26
N ARG A 4 13.39 5.27 -9.27
CA ARG A 4 14.84 5.04 -9.41
C ARG A 4 15.23 3.58 -9.61
N LEU A 5 14.29 2.65 -9.48
CA LEU A 5 14.52 1.25 -9.79
C LEU A 5 13.89 1.00 -11.16
N ASP A 6 14.69 0.59 -12.13
CA ASP A 6 14.28 0.28 -13.52
C ASP A 6 13.44 -1.02 -13.57
N VAL A 7 12.36 -1.03 -12.79
CA VAL A 7 11.48 -2.18 -12.60
C VAL A 7 10.41 -2.12 -13.67
N HIS A 8 10.70 -2.74 -14.81
CA HIS A 8 9.76 -2.86 -15.93
C HIS A 8 8.54 -3.73 -15.61
N LYS A 9 8.62 -4.56 -14.55
CA LYS A 9 7.53 -5.43 -14.14
C LYS A 9 7.59 -5.73 -12.64
N ALA A 10 6.49 -5.47 -11.92
CA ALA A 10 6.40 -5.73 -10.49
C ALA A 10 5.04 -6.33 -10.11
N VAL A 11 5.04 -7.24 -9.14
CA VAL A 11 3.83 -7.69 -8.47
C VAL A 11 3.88 -7.15 -7.05
N ILE A 12 2.91 -6.31 -6.71
CA ILE A 12 2.76 -5.73 -5.38
C ILE A 12 1.79 -6.62 -4.61
N GLU A 13 2.25 -7.16 -3.49
CA GLU A 13 1.47 -8.06 -2.65
C GLU A 13 1.04 -7.34 -1.36
N MET A 14 -0.22 -7.53 -0.97
CA MET A 14 -0.78 -6.90 0.24
C MET A 14 -1.82 -7.82 0.89
N ASP A 15 -1.93 -7.76 2.22
CA ASP A 15 -2.85 -8.58 3.01
C ASP A 15 -4.21 -7.93 3.26
N ALA A 16 -4.33 -6.62 3.03
CA ALA A 16 -5.58 -5.86 3.08
C ALA A 16 -6.49 -6.16 1.87
N LYS A 17 -7.26 -7.25 1.94
CA LYS A 17 -8.17 -7.70 0.87
C LYS A 17 -9.17 -6.63 0.43
N ASN A 18 -9.73 -5.88 1.38
CA ASN A 18 -10.67 -4.80 1.13
C ASN A 18 -10.09 -3.71 0.22
N VAL A 19 -8.83 -3.33 0.43
CA VAL A 19 -8.17 -2.29 -0.39
C VAL A 19 -7.90 -2.81 -1.80
N ILE A 20 -7.43 -4.06 -1.93
CA ILE A 20 -7.20 -4.71 -3.23
C ILE A 20 -8.49 -4.80 -4.03
N ASP A 21 -9.56 -5.27 -3.39
CA ASP A 21 -10.88 -5.38 -4.00
C ASP A 21 -11.37 -4.03 -4.52
N VAL A 22 -11.17 -2.95 -3.77
CA VAL A 22 -11.56 -1.59 -4.19
C VAL A 22 -10.77 -1.13 -5.41
N ILE A 23 -9.46 -1.38 -5.45
CA ILE A 23 -8.59 -1.02 -6.57
C ILE A 23 -8.97 -1.84 -7.82
N GLN A 24 -9.16 -3.14 -7.68
CA GLN A 24 -9.49 -4.03 -8.79
C GLN A 24 -10.91 -3.80 -9.33
N LYS A 25 -11.89 -3.61 -8.44
CA LYS A 25 -13.30 -3.35 -8.81
C LYS A 25 -13.56 -1.89 -9.16
N LYS A 26 -12.60 -1.00 -8.94
CA LYS A 26 -12.70 0.46 -9.14
C LYS A 26 -13.88 1.09 -8.40
N ASN A 27 -14.27 0.51 -7.26
CA ASN A 27 -15.39 0.97 -6.44
C ASN A 27 -14.86 1.62 -5.15
N TYR A 28 -14.59 2.91 -5.22
CA TYR A 28 -13.92 3.64 -4.13
C TYR A 28 -14.95 4.20 -3.14
N PRO A 29 -14.84 3.87 -1.84
CA PRO A 29 -15.69 4.47 -0.83
C PRO A 29 -15.33 5.95 -0.66
N ARG A 30 -16.30 6.80 -0.29
CA ARG A 30 -16.09 8.25 -0.12
C ARG A 30 -15.29 8.64 1.15
N VAL A 31 -14.77 7.66 1.87
CA VAL A 31 -13.93 7.85 3.05
C VAL A 31 -12.48 8.11 2.66
N TYR A 32 -11.68 8.59 3.61
CA TYR A 32 -10.33 9.10 3.36
C TYR A 32 -9.41 8.12 2.61
N TRP A 33 -9.39 6.83 2.99
CA TRP A 33 -8.56 5.83 2.32
C TRP A 33 -9.02 5.50 0.88
N GLY A 34 -10.27 5.80 0.52
CA GLY A 34 -10.78 5.62 -0.84
C GLY A 34 -10.09 6.53 -1.86
N LYS A 35 -9.75 7.77 -1.46
CA LYS A 35 -8.94 8.69 -2.30
C LYS A 35 -7.52 8.16 -2.52
N VAL A 36 -6.95 7.50 -1.51
CA VAL A 36 -5.63 6.88 -1.60
C VAL A 36 -5.67 5.69 -2.55
N ALA A 37 -6.66 4.80 -2.39
CA ALA A 37 -6.88 3.68 -3.30
C ALA A 37 -7.07 4.13 -4.76
N TRP A 38 -7.81 5.22 -4.99
CA TRP A 38 -7.96 5.82 -6.32
C TRP A 38 -6.63 6.34 -6.89
N SER A 39 -5.81 6.99 -6.05
CA SER A 39 -4.49 7.47 -6.45
C SER A 39 -3.55 6.31 -6.80
N CYS A 40 -3.63 5.19 -6.08
CA CYS A 40 -2.91 3.96 -6.37
C CYS A 40 -3.33 3.37 -7.72
N GLU A 41 -4.63 3.29 -8.01
CA GLU A 41 -5.10 2.80 -9.31
C GLU A 41 -4.60 3.67 -10.47
N ALA A 42 -4.65 4.99 -10.33
CA ALA A 42 -4.10 5.91 -11.31
C ALA A 42 -2.58 5.71 -11.51
N TRP A 43 -1.85 5.30 -10.47
CA TRP A 43 -0.44 4.93 -10.60
C TRP A 43 -0.26 3.61 -11.34
N PHE A 44 -1.07 2.58 -11.06
CA PHE A 44 -1.03 1.31 -11.80
C PHE A 44 -1.36 1.48 -13.29
N GLN A 45 -2.33 2.32 -13.64
CA GLN A 45 -2.67 2.62 -15.05
C GLN A 45 -1.53 3.32 -15.81
N ARG A 46 -0.66 4.05 -15.12
CA ARG A 46 0.54 4.68 -15.73
C ARG A 46 1.71 3.70 -15.82
N ASN A 47 1.69 2.63 -15.03
CA ASN A 47 2.77 1.66 -14.90
C ASN A 47 2.26 0.26 -15.28
N ASN A 48 2.00 0.05 -16.58
CA ASN A 48 1.41 -1.18 -17.12
C ASN A 48 2.18 -2.49 -16.81
N GLY A 49 3.43 -2.40 -16.34
CA GLY A 49 4.20 -3.55 -15.86
C GLY A 49 3.89 -3.96 -14.41
N CYS A 50 3.14 -3.15 -13.68
CA CYS A 50 2.86 -3.36 -12.26
C CYS A 50 1.47 -3.94 -12.05
N SER A 51 1.35 -4.93 -11.17
CA SER A 51 0.08 -5.53 -10.77
C SER A 51 -0.02 -5.62 -9.25
N ILE A 52 -1.25 -5.77 -8.75
CA ILE A 52 -1.52 -5.93 -7.31
C ILE A 52 -2.23 -7.25 -7.04
N ARG A 53 -1.78 -7.98 -6.00
CA ARG A 53 -2.32 -9.28 -5.61
C ARG A 53 -2.53 -9.37 -4.11
N TRP A 54 -3.61 -10.04 -3.72
CA TRP A 54 -3.84 -10.37 -2.32
C TRP A 54 -3.00 -11.56 -1.87
N VAL A 55 -2.37 -11.43 -0.71
CA VAL A 55 -1.68 -12.51 -0.01
C VAL A 55 -2.24 -12.64 1.40
N SER A 56 -2.15 -13.83 1.99
CA SER A 56 -2.49 -13.97 3.40
C SER A 56 -1.51 -13.18 4.27
N ARG A 57 -1.92 -12.84 5.50
CA ARG A 57 -1.05 -12.16 6.47
C ARG A 57 0.24 -12.95 6.75
N ASP A 58 0.18 -14.28 6.68
CA ASP A 58 1.36 -15.14 6.77
C ASP A 58 2.36 -14.95 5.62
N GLY A 59 1.86 -14.58 4.43
CA GLY A 59 2.69 -14.22 3.28
C GLY A 59 3.25 -12.80 3.34
N ASN A 60 2.72 -11.94 4.23
CA ASN A 60 3.10 -10.53 4.33
C ASN A 60 3.86 -10.19 5.64
N LYS A 61 4.53 -11.17 6.26
CA LYS A 61 5.22 -10.99 7.55
C LYS A 61 6.29 -9.89 7.51
N VAL A 62 7.07 -9.83 6.43
CA VAL A 62 8.14 -8.82 6.29
C VAL A 62 7.56 -7.41 6.28
N ALA A 63 6.50 -7.16 5.51
CA ALA A 63 5.88 -5.83 5.48
C ALA A 63 5.20 -5.51 6.82
N HIS A 64 4.60 -6.51 7.48
CA HIS A 64 4.03 -6.36 8.81
C HIS A 64 5.08 -5.92 9.83
N GLU A 65 6.23 -6.61 9.89
CA GLU A 65 7.34 -6.25 10.76
C GLU A 65 7.84 -4.85 10.44
N LEU A 66 8.14 -4.54 9.16
CA LEU A 66 8.59 -3.19 8.76
C LEU A 66 7.62 -2.08 9.17
N ALA A 67 6.31 -2.36 9.08
CA ALA A 67 5.28 -1.44 9.51
C ALA A 67 5.25 -1.25 11.03
N CYS A 68 5.44 -2.33 11.81
CA CYS A 68 5.62 -2.26 13.26
C CYS A 68 6.87 -1.45 13.63
N TRP A 69 8.00 -1.70 12.97
CA TRP A 69 9.24 -0.94 13.14
C TRP A 69 9.05 0.55 12.86
N ALA A 70 8.37 0.89 11.76
CA ALA A 70 8.06 2.27 11.42
C ALA A 70 7.15 2.93 12.48
N GLY A 71 6.14 2.23 13.00
CA GLY A 71 5.29 2.73 14.08
C GLY A 71 6.06 3.00 15.36
N ILE A 72 7.01 2.13 15.71
CA ILE A 72 7.89 2.29 16.87
C ILE A 72 8.83 3.49 16.68
N GLU A 73 9.48 3.62 15.53
CA GLU A 73 10.41 4.72 15.26
C GLU A 73 9.69 6.09 15.19
N LEU A 74 8.46 6.14 14.66
CA LEU A 74 7.65 7.36 14.61
C LEU A 74 7.19 7.80 15.99
N ASN A 75 6.86 6.86 16.89
CA ASN A 75 6.59 7.17 18.29
C ASN A 75 7.82 7.72 19.02
N LEU A 76 9.03 7.29 18.64
CA LEU A 76 10.28 7.75 19.26
C LEU A 76 10.70 9.16 18.79
N ARG A 77 10.32 9.58 17.58
CA ARG A 77 10.76 10.86 17.00
C ARG A 77 9.71 11.98 17.05
N GLY A 78 8.47 11.71 17.47
CA GLY A 78 7.43 12.75 17.59
C GLY A 78 7.04 13.43 16.27
N VAL A 79 7.43 12.87 15.11
CA VAL A 79 7.07 13.37 13.77
C VAL A 79 6.07 12.41 13.14
N GLY A 80 4.93 12.24 13.79
CA GLY A 80 3.84 11.38 13.34
C GLY A 80 2.89 12.11 12.43
N LEU A 81 3.13 12.10 11.11
CA LEU A 81 2.12 12.36 10.06
C LEU A 81 2.81 12.21 8.71
N LEU A 82 2.82 11.01 8.13
CA LEU A 82 2.86 10.75 6.67
C LEU A 82 2.94 9.25 6.34
N ILE A 83 3.36 8.38 7.27
CA ILE A 83 3.45 6.91 7.04
C ILE A 83 2.23 6.16 7.62
N TYR A 84 1.53 6.77 8.58
CA TYR A 84 0.42 6.14 9.31
C TYR A 84 -0.77 5.68 8.44
N LEU A 85 -0.91 6.18 7.21
CA LEU A 85 -2.07 5.86 6.40
C LEU A 85 -1.99 4.58 5.56
N CYS A 86 -0.82 3.93 5.51
CA CYS A 86 -0.65 2.69 4.77
C CYS A 86 -0.74 1.44 5.66
N VAL A 87 -0.78 1.60 6.98
CA VAL A 87 -0.50 0.50 7.93
C VAL A 87 -1.67 0.12 8.83
N THR A 88 -2.64 0.99 9.09
CA THR A 88 -3.81 0.62 9.90
C THR A 88 -4.98 0.21 9.01
N THR A 89 -5.03 -1.05 8.63
CA THR A 89 -6.29 -1.82 8.56
C THR A 89 -6.41 -2.70 9.79
#